data_AF-A0A0V0Z9A7-F1
#
_entry.id   AF-A0A0V0Z9A7-F1
#
_cell.length_a   1.000
_cell.length_b   1.000
_cell.length_c   1.000
_cell.angle_alpha   90.00
_cell.angle_beta   90.00
_cell.angle_gamma   90.00
#
_symmetry.space_group_name_H-M   'P 1'
#
loop_
_entity.id
_entity.type
_entity.pdbx_description
1 polymer ?
#
loop_
_entity_poly.entity_id
_entity_poly.type
_entity_poly.pdbx_seq_one_letter_code
_entity_poly.pdbx_strand_id
1 'polypeptide(L)' 'MFKSVQKNLKHYDVIREDRDVRYDIDSKQLKLRNGEFVVDKSHGIENTKGNRRQKGMKLKIIIREL' A
#
# COMPACT_ATOMS: atom_id res chain seq x y z
N MET A 1 31.86 -9.83 1.35
CA MET A 1 31.17 -8.81 0.51
C MET A 1 29.84 -9.31 -0.08
N PHE A 2 29.75 -10.55 -0.60
CA PHE A 2 28.53 -11.10 -1.23
C PHE A 2 27.30 -11.30 -0.32
N LYS A 3 27.49 -11.55 0.99
CA LYS A 3 26.35 -11.72 1.94
C LYS A 3 25.55 -10.44 2.20
N SER A 4 26.15 -9.27 2.01
CA SER A 4 25.48 -7.96 2.19
C SER A 4 24.51 -7.66 1.05
N VAL A 5 24.93 -7.96 -0.19
CA VAL A 5 24.12 -7.73 -1.39
C VAL A 5 22.86 -8.61 -1.42
N GLN A 6 22.97 -9.88 -0.98
CA GLN A 6 21.81 -10.78 -0.90
C GLN A 6 20.77 -10.40 0.16
N LYS A 7 21.16 -9.71 1.24
CA LYS A 7 20.21 -9.19 2.24
C LYS A 7 19.33 -8.07 1.67
N ASN A 8 19.90 -7.21 0.82
CA ASN A 8 19.18 -6.10 0.21
C ASN A 8 18.22 -6.55 -0.90
N LEU A 9 18.57 -7.59 -1.67
CA LEU A 9 17.71 -8.07 -2.75
C LEU A 9 16.36 -8.62 -2.25
N LYS A 10 16.34 -9.30 -1.10
CA LYS A 10 15.10 -9.76 -0.46
C LYS A 10 14.18 -8.62 -0.01
N HIS A 11 14.71 -7.41 0.18
CA HIS A 11 13.91 -6.27 0.63
C HIS A 11 13.14 -5.63 -0.54
N TYR A 12 13.72 -5.62 -1.74
CA TYR A 12 13.09 -5.10 -2.96
C TYR A 12 11.98 -5.99 -3.51
N ASP A 13 12.08 -7.32 -3.34
CA ASP A 13 11.01 -8.27 -3.72
C ASP A 13 9.69 -8.06 -2.95
N VAL A 14 9.72 -7.26 -1.88
CA VAL A 14 8.58 -7.09 -0.97
C VAL A 14 7.72 -5.88 -1.36
N ILE A 15 8.18 -4.91 -2.15
CA ILE A 15 7.41 -3.70 -2.54
C ILE A 15 6.37 -4.04 -3.62
N ARG A 16 5.30 -4.71 -3.19
CA ARG A 16 4.15 -5.11 -4.02
C ARG A 16 3.06 -4.06 -4.10
N GLU A 17 2.97 -3.15 -3.13
CA GLU A 17 1.84 -2.23 -3.01
C GLU A 17 1.80 -1.17 -4.12
N ASP A 18 2.96 -0.82 -4.68
CA ASP A 18 3.04 0.04 -5.88
C ASP A 18 2.89 -0.73 -7.20
N ARG A 19 2.86 -2.06 -7.16
CA ARG A 19 2.91 -2.93 -8.36
C ARG A 19 1.61 -3.68 -8.62
N ASP A 20 0.91 -4.10 -7.56
CA ASP A 20 -0.25 -4.99 -7.62
C ASP A 20 -1.53 -4.33 -7.09
N VAL A 21 -2.64 -4.50 -7.81
CA VAL A 21 -3.99 -4.13 -7.31
C VAL A 21 -4.62 -5.35 -6.65
N ARG A 22 -4.97 -5.23 -5.37
CA ARG A 22 -5.58 -6.32 -4.57
C ARG A 22 -6.92 -5.89 -3.98
N TYR A 23 -7.82 -6.85 -3.82
CA TYR A 23 -9.15 -6.68 -3.24
C TYR A 23 -9.29 -7.56 -2.00
N ASP A 24 -10.19 -7.19 -1.09
CA ASP A 24 -10.55 -7.96 0.11
C ASP A 24 -9.36 -8.38 0.99
N ILE A 25 -8.37 -7.47 1.11
CA ILE A 25 -7.19 -7.68 1.95
C ILE A 25 -7.49 -7.49 3.44
N ASP A 26 -6.79 -8.25 4.29
CA ASP A 26 -6.91 -8.14 5.74
C ASP A 26 -6.38 -6.79 6.23
N SER A 27 -7.01 -6.22 7.27
CA SER A 27 -6.63 -4.91 7.81
C SER A 27 -5.20 -4.87 8.35
N LYS A 28 -4.63 -6.01 8.78
CA LYS A 28 -3.21 -6.12 9.17
C LYS A 28 -2.27 -5.82 8.02
N GLN A 29 -2.70 -6.06 6.78
CA GLN A 29 -1.94 -5.78 5.55
C GLN A 29 -2.08 -4.33 5.07
N LEU A 30 -3.00 -3.54 5.65
CA LEU A 30 -3.14 -2.10 5.38
C LEU A 30 -2.19 -1.23 6.22
N LYS A 31 -1.35 -1.85 7.07
CA LYS A 31 -0.39 -1.13 7.89
C LYS A 31 0.69 -0.52 7.00
N LEU A 32 0.89 0.79 7.13
CA LEU A 32 1.96 1.52 6.44
C LEU A 32 3.32 0.88 6.70
N ARG A 33 4.11 0.75 5.64
CA ARG A 33 5.48 0.26 5.69
C ARG A 33 6.45 1.37 6.10
N ASN A 34 7.68 0.99 6.44
CA ASN A 34 8.73 1.97 6.71
C ASN A 34 8.97 2.81 5.44
N GLY A 35 8.95 4.13 5.59
CA GLY A 35 9.08 5.08 4.48
C GLY A 35 7.75 5.47 3.83
N GLU A 36 6.66 4.74 4.08
CA GLU A 36 5.32 5.13 3.64
C GLU A 36 4.66 6.12 4.60
N PHE A 37 3.92 7.07 4.04
CA PHE A 37 3.09 7.98 4.80
C PHE A 37 1.84 8.38 4.05
N VAL A 38 0.78 8.66 4.81
CA VAL A 38 -0.48 9.16 4.26
C VAL A 38 -0.31 10.62 3.89
N VAL A 39 -0.58 10.94 2.62
CA VAL A 39 -0.63 12.31 2.09
C VAL A 39 -2.02 12.89 2.25
N ASP A 40 -3.05 12.07 2.02
CA ASP A 40 -4.43 12.52 2.07
C ASP A 40 -5.36 11.40 2.53
N LYS A 41 -6.44 11.80 3.21
CA LYS A 41 -7.46 10.93 3.77
C LYS A 41 -8.84 11.53 3.50
N SER A 42 -9.61 10.86 2.65
CA SER A 42 -10.96 11.28 2.32
C SER A 42 -11.98 10.25 2.80
N HIS A 43 -13.06 10.73 3.43
CA HIS A 43 -14.14 9.89 3.94
C HIS A 43 -15.38 9.98 3.05
N GLY A 44 -16.23 8.96 3.08
CA GLY A 44 -17.52 8.96 2.39
C GLY A 44 -17.43 8.81 0.87
N ILE A 45 -16.27 8.37 0.35
CA ILE A 45 -16.04 8.20 -1.08
C ILE A 45 -16.77 6.94 -1.56
N GLU A 46 -17.62 7.08 -2.57
CA GLU A 46 -18.36 5.97 -3.15
C GLU A 46 -17.54 5.23 -4.22
N ASN A 47 -17.53 3.90 -4.17
CA ASN A 47 -16.96 3.08 -5.24
C ASN A 47 -17.98 2.94 -6.39
N THR A 48 -17.75 3.65 -7.50
CA THR A 48 -18.69 3.72 -8.63
C THR A 48 -18.62 2.53 -9.60
N LYS A 49 -17.53 1.74 -9.56
CA LYS A 49 -17.44 0.50 -10.37
C LYS A 49 -18.26 -0.63 -9.75
N GLY A 50 -18.56 -0.55 -8.44
CA GLY A 50 -19.43 -1.48 -7.74
C GLY A 50 -20.87 -0.98 -7.69
N ASN A 51 -21.85 -1.87 -7.88
CA ASN A 51 -23.28 -1.53 -7.84
C ASN A 51 -23.87 -1.44 -6.42
N ARG A 52 -23.04 -1.58 -5.36
CA ARG A 52 -23.49 -1.64 -3.97
C ARG A 52 -23.63 -0.29 -3.28
N ARG A 53 -23.33 0.83 -3.97
CA ARG A 53 -23.33 2.19 -3.40
C ARG A 53 -22.58 2.30 -2.07
N GLN A 54 -21.52 1.50 -1.92
CA GLN A 54 -20.76 1.43 -0.68
C GLN A 54 -19.86 2.66 -0.58
N LYS A 55 -20.04 3.41 0.50
CA LYS A 55 -19.12 4.49 0.87
C LYS A 55 -17.98 3.92 1.69
N GLY A 56 -16.77 4.36 1.37
CA GLY A 56 -15.55 3.94 2.02
C GLY A 56 -14.66 5.12 2.37
N MET A 57 -13.46 4.77 2.84
CA MET A 57 -12.37 5.70 3.10
C MET A 57 -11.31 5.51 2.03
N LYS A 58 -10.83 6.62 1.46
CA LYS A 58 -9.72 6.61 0.49
C LYS A 58 -8.49 7.19 1.17
N LEU A 59 -7.39 6.44 1.14
CA LEU A 59 -6.09 6.89 1.57
C LEU A 59 -5.20 7.08 0.35
N LYS A 60 -4.50 8.22 0.29
CA LYS A 60 -3.40 8.43 -0.65
C LYS A 60 -2.11 8.28 0.13
N ILE A 61 -1.32 7.27 -0.22
CA ILE A 61 -0.05 6.93 0.44
C ILE A 61 1.07 7.10 -0.57
N ILE A 62 2.23 7.60 -0.12
CA ILE A 62 3.44 7.67 -0.93
C ILE A 62 4.64 7.15 -0.13
N ILE A 63 5.67 6.70 -0.84
CA ILE A 63 6.95 6.28 -0.28
C ILE A 63 7.95 7.44 -0.36
N ARG A 64 8.66 7.71 0.73
CA ARG A 64 9.89 8.51 0.73
C ARG A 64 11.08 7.56 0.63
N GLU A 65 11.86 7.71 -0.45
CA GLU A 65 13.23 7.19 -0.50
C GLU A 65 14.08 7.94 0.54
N LEU A 66 14.84 7.21 1.37
CA LEU A 66 15.88 7.75 2.25
C LEU A 66 17.26 7.55 1.62
#